data_AF-A0A8H8A2L0-F1
#
_entry.id   AF-A0A8H8A2L0-F1
#
_cell.length_a   1.000
_cell.length_b   1.000
_cell.length_c   1.000
_cell.angle_alpha   90.00
_cell.angle_beta   90.00
_cell.angle_gamma   90.00
#
_symmetry.space_group_name_H-M   'P 1'
#
loop_
_entity.id
_entity.type
_entity.pdbx_description
1 polymer ?
#
loop_
_entity_poly.entity_id
_entity_poly.type
_entity_poly.pdbx_seq_one_letter_code
_entity_poly.pdbx_strand_id
1 'polypeptide(L)' 'MKTSSGIHFHPPTKVHTILSQILGASMWFFILYRMKQDGPVILGIKHPWEDHKSDEKH' A
#
# COMPACT_ATOMS: atom_id res chain seq x y z
N MET A 1 -27.78 -46.32 5.68
CA MET A 1 -27.24 -45.41 6.71
C MET A 1 -26.33 -44.42 6.00
N LYS A 2 -26.80 -43.19 5.71
CA LYS A 2 -26.02 -42.22 4.92
C LYS A 2 -24.91 -41.62 5.77
N THR A 3 -23.75 -41.56 5.15
CA THR A 3 -22.40 -41.33 5.64
C THR A 3 -22.19 -39.93 6.23
N SER A 4 -21.46 -39.91 7.36
CA SER A 4 -20.56 -38.84 7.84
C SER A 4 -20.82 -37.42 7.34
N SER A 5 -21.27 -36.58 8.27
CA SER A 5 -21.20 -35.12 8.22
C SER A 5 -19.78 -34.63 7.95
N GLY A 6 -19.42 -34.52 6.67
CA GLY A 6 -18.20 -33.87 6.21
C GLY A 6 -18.32 -32.36 6.39
N ILE A 7 -17.19 -31.70 6.70
CA ILE A 7 -17.12 -30.25 6.88
C ILE A 7 -17.65 -29.58 5.61
N HIS A 8 -18.81 -28.95 5.71
CA HIS A 8 -19.44 -28.23 4.61
C HIS A 8 -18.94 -26.79 4.62
N PHE A 9 -17.92 -26.48 3.82
CA PHE A 9 -17.42 -25.13 3.66
C PHE A 9 -18.47 -24.28 2.93
N HIS A 10 -19.06 -23.31 3.61
CA HIS A 10 -19.95 -22.36 2.94
C HIS A 10 -19.10 -21.50 2.00
N PRO A 11 -19.41 -21.44 0.69
CA PRO A 11 -18.67 -20.56 -0.21
C PRO A 11 -18.88 -19.12 0.26
N PRO A 12 -17.81 -18.31 0.40
CA PRO A 12 -17.95 -16.91 0.76
C PRO A 12 -18.76 -16.18 -0.31
N THR A 13 -19.66 -15.32 0.13
CA THR A 13 -20.48 -14.50 -0.77
C THR A 13 -19.57 -13.64 -1.65
N LYS A 14 -19.74 -13.69 -2.97
CA LYS A 14 -18.90 -12.97 -3.95
C LYS A 14 -18.79 -11.46 -3.65
N VAL A 15 -19.86 -10.87 -3.12
CA VAL A 15 -19.90 -9.46 -2.71
C VAL A 15 -18.85 -9.16 -1.63
N HIS A 16 -18.69 -10.03 -0.64
CA HIS A 16 -17.71 -9.86 0.43
C HIS A 16 -16.27 -9.97 -0.11
N THR A 17 -16.03 -10.92 -1.01
CA THR A 17 -14.72 -11.08 -1.66
C THR A 17 -14.35 -9.89 -2.54
N ILE A 18 -15.30 -9.34 -3.31
CA ILE A 18 -15.05 -8.17 -4.15
C ILE A 18 -14.80 -6.92 -3.29
N LEU A 19 -15.62 -6.70 -2.26
CA LEU A 19 -15.46 -5.54 -1.38
C LEU A 19 -14.12 -5.57 -0.64
N SER A 20 -13.72 -6.74 -0.13
CA SER A 20 -12.41 -6.89 0.52
C SER A 20 -11.24 -6.69 -0.45
N GLN A 21 -11.36 -7.14 -1.69
CA GLN A 21 -10.36 -6.87 -2.73
C GLN A 21 -10.27 -5.39 -3.08
N ILE A 22 -11.39 -4.69 -3.24
CA ILE A 22 -11.41 -3.23 -3.50
C ILE A 22 -10.79 -2.46 -2.34
N LEU A 23 -11.11 -2.85 -1.11
CA LEU A 23 -10.59 -2.21 0.10
C LEU A 23 -9.10 -2.47 0.32
N GLY A 24 -8.62 -3.68 -0.01
CA GLY A 24 -7.17 -3.97 -0.04
C GLY A 24 -6.45 -3.24 -1.18
N ALA A 25 -7.05 -3.20 -2.37
CA ALA A 25 -6.51 -2.48 -3.52
C ALA A 25 -6.44 -0.98 -3.27
N SER A 26 -7.43 -0.38 -2.58
CA SER A 26 -7.43 1.04 -2.25
C SER A 26 -6.34 1.38 -1.23
N MET A 27 -6.09 0.52 -0.23
CA MET A 27 -4.98 0.66 0.70
C MET A 27 -3.63 0.72 -0.05
N TRP A 28 -3.37 -0.25 -0.92
CA TRP A 28 -2.13 -0.28 -1.70
C TRP A 28 -2.04 0.87 -2.70
N PHE A 29 -3.15 1.22 -3.36
CA PHE A 29 -3.24 2.39 -4.24
C PHE A 29 -2.84 3.67 -3.50
N PHE A 30 -3.30 3.84 -2.26
CA PHE A 30 -2.96 5.00 -1.45
C PHE A 30 -1.47 5.04 -1.09
N ILE A 31 -0.86 3.91 -0.75
CA ILE A 31 0.58 3.84 -0.47
C ILE A 31 1.40 4.20 -1.72
N LEU A 32 1.06 3.65 -2.90
CA LEU A 32 1.74 3.98 -4.15
C LEU A 32 1.54 5.44 -4.57
N TYR A 33 0.33 5.97 -4.38
CA TYR A 33 0.02 7.38 -4.60
C TYR A 33 0.87 8.27 -3.69
N ARG A 34 0.96 7.93 -2.40
CA ARG A 34 1.74 8.67 -1.42
C ARG A 34 3.22 8.60 -1.73
N MET A 35 3.75 7.44 -2.13
CA MET A 35 5.14 7.30 -2.59
C MET A 35 5.44 8.12 -3.84
N LYS A 36 4.50 8.26 -4.77
CA LYS A 36 4.68 9.16 -5.92
C LYS A 36 4.78 10.63 -5.48
N GLN A 37 4.01 11.03 -4.48
CA GLN A 37 4.05 12.40 -3.95
C GLN A 37 5.27 12.68 -3.05
N ASP A 38 5.68 11.70 -2.22
CA ASP A 38 6.89 11.78 -1.38
C ASP A 38 8.17 11.33 -2.11
N GLY A 39 8.08 10.95 -3.38
CA GLY A 39 9.21 10.50 -4.18
C GLY A 39 10.44 11.41 -4.09
N PRO A 40 10.31 12.75 -4.15
CA PRO A 40 11.44 13.66 -3.99
C PRO A 40 12.02 13.71 -2.57
N VAL A 41 11.21 13.44 -1.55
CA VAL A 41 11.60 13.48 -0.12
C VAL A 41 12.34 12.21 0.27
N ILE A 42 11.96 11.05 -0.28
CA ILE A 42 12.61 9.76 0.02
C ILE A 42 13.81 9.49 -0.89
N LEU A 43 13.83 9.99 -2.14
CA LEU A 43 14.96 9.82 -3.06
C LEU A 43 16.20 10.65 -2.71
N GLY A 44 16.21 11.41 -1.61
CA GLY A 44 17.41 12.09 -1.12
C GLY A 44 17.95 13.19 -2.06
N ILE A 45 17.19 13.60 -3.07
CA ILE A 45 17.57 14.66 -4.04
C ILE A 45 17.54 16.04 -3.38
N LYS A 46 16.76 16.22 -2.30
CA LYS A 46 16.73 17.44 -1.50
C LYS A 46 16.93 17.11 -0.03
N HIS A 47 18.19 17.07 0.38
CA HIS A 47 18.51 17.19 1.79
C HIS A 47 18.45 18.68 2.18
N PRO A 48 17.70 19.07 3.23
CA PRO A 48 17.57 20.48 3.64
C PRO A 48 18.89 21.12 4.11
N TRP A 49 19.99 20.38 4.20
CA TRP A 49 21.33 20.87 4.55
C TRP A 49 22.32 20.95 3.37
N GLU A 50 21.90 20.56 2.16
CA GLU A 50 22.67 20.82 0.93
C GLU A 50 22.56 22.30 0.50
N ASP A 51 21.48 23.00 0.88
CA ASP A 51 21.29 24.44 0.62
C ASP A 51 22.25 25.33 1.44
N HIS A 52 22.98 24.80 2.42
CA HIS A 52 23.84 25.59 3.33
C HIS A 52 25.36 25.44 3.10
N LYS A 53 25.80 24.75 2.03
CA LYS A 53 27.23 24.51 1.78
C LYS A 53 27.85 25.25 0.59
N SER A 54 27.11 26.13 -0.10
CA SER A 54 27.67 26.90 -1.22
C SER A 54 28.17 28.31 -0.88
N ASP A 55 27.94 28.82 0.33
CA ASP A 55 28.26 30.23 0.67
C ASP A 55 29.53 30.41 1.54
N GLU A 56 30.41 29.42 1.60
CA GLU A 56 31.69 29.55 2.31
C GLU A 56 32.84 28.93 1.51
N LYS A 57 33.28 29.60 0.44
CA LYS A 57 34.68 29.64 -0.02
C LYS A 57 34.87 30.58 -1.22
N HIS A 58 35.56 31.69 -0.94
CA HIS A 58 36.45 32.51 -1.81
C HIS A 58 35.90 33.11 -3.10
#